data_AF-A0A7W0WHN5-F1
#
_entry.id   AF-A0A7W0WHN5-F1
#
_cell.length_a   1.000
_cell.length_b   1.000
_cell.length_c   1.000
_cell.angle_alpha   90.00
_cell.angle_beta   90.00
_cell.angle_gamma   90.00
#
_symmetry.space_group_name_H-M   'P 1'
#
loop_
_entity.id
_entity.type
_entity.pdbx_description
1 polymer ?
#
loop_
_entity_poly.entity_id
_entity_poly.type
_entity_poly.pdbx_seq_one_letter_code
_entity_poly.pdbx_strand_id
1 'polypeptide(L)'
;MSATHRIPRVDVGGVEEGDFRCYPLRGDSLSAYSKVVDRRFFLGLGSAYISPDEAAALMGRRLGIDPSRPADRHKRPRRRKEVVARLPFLRTLRTGRGRSSLEPFFYPLLSEVFDWDTPPFFKSYLRLEATESKLTITCYGVTGCAEHEKNPPVEDRVEIHLDRKSPRA
;
A
#
# COMPACT_ATOMS: atom_id res chain seq x y z
N MET A 1 -8.19 7.75 -3.67
CA MET A 1 -7.09 6.96 -3.03
C MET A 1 -6.75 5.72 -3.88
N SER A 2 -5.47 5.33 -4.04
CA SER A 2 -5.09 4.11 -4.79
C SER A 2 -4.97 2.90 -3.85
N ALA A 3 -5.68 1.81 -4.17
CA ALA A 3 -5.71 0.60 -3.35
C ALA A 3 -4.52 -0.33 -3.66
N THR A 4 -3.32 0.01 -3.18
CA THR A 4 -2.10 -0.80 -3.40
C THR A 4 -2.21 -2.24 -2.91
N HIS A 5 -3.03 -2.49 -1.87
CA HIS A 5 -3.34 -3.84 -1.40
C HIS A 5 -4.10 -4.69 -2.43
N ARG A 6 -4.66 -4.10 -3.49
CA ARG A 6 -5.40 -4.83 -4.55
C ARG A 6 -4.57 -5.15 -5.78
N ILE A 7 -3.43 -4.49 -5.95
CA ILE A 7 -2.48 -4.77 -7.03
C ILE A 7 -1.99 -6.22 -6.85
N PRO A 8 -2.01 -7.06 -7.89
CA PRO A 8 -1.43 -8.40 -7.84
C PRO A 8 0.08 -8.39 -7.50
N ARG A 9 0.67 -9.57 -7.30
CA ARG A 9 2.12 -9.71 -7.22
C ARG A 9 2.73 -9.23 -8.55
N VAL A 10 3.67 -8.29 -8.47
CA VAL A 10 4.44 -7.82 -9.61
C VAL A 10 5.61 -8.78 -9.85
N ASP A 11 5.69 -9.22 -11.10
CA ASP A 11 6.78 -9.99 -11.68
C ASP A 11 6.85 -9.58 -13.15
N VAL A 12 7.61 -8.52 -13.42
CA VAL A 12 7.69 -7.90 -14.76
C VAL A 12 9.14 -7.50 -15.02
N GLY A 13 9.70 -7.96 -16.13
CA GLY A 13 11.03 -7.54 -16.56
C GLY A 13 12.16 -7.91 -15.59
N GLY A 14 12.00 -8.99 -14.82
CA GLY A 14 12.96 -9.40 -13.79
C GLY A 14 12.91 -8.57 -12.51
N VAL A 15 11.93 -7.67 -12.37
CA VAL A 15 11.65 -6.94 -11.13
C VAL A 15 10.60 -7.74 -10.35
N GLU A 16 11.00 -8.25 -9.19
CA GLU A 16 10.14 -8.90 -8.22
C GLU A 16 9.74 -7.94 -7.09
N GLU A 17 8.76 -8.32 -6.27
CA GLU A 17 8.30 -7.50 -5.12
C GLU A 17 9.39 -7.21 -4.06
N GLY A 18 10.51 -7.93 -4.08
CA GLY A 18 11.67 -7.62 -3.23
C GLY A 18 12.45 -6.39 -3.71
N ASP A 19 12.33 -6.03 -4.98
CA ASP A 19 13.15 -5.01 -5.64
C ASP A 19 12.57 -3.60 -5.52
N PHE A 20 11.32 -3.49 -5.08
CA PHE A 20 10.63 -2.21 -4.93
C PHE A 20 9.69 -2.18 -3.74
N ARG A 21 9.26 -0.98 -3.37
CA ARG A 21 8.24 -0.76 -2.34
C ARG A 21 7.07 0.01 -2.95
N CYS A 22 5.86 -0.50 -2.77
CA CYS A 22 4.65 0.25 -3.10
C CYS A 22 4.32 1.24 -2.00
N TYR A 23 4.15 2.52 -2.34
CA TYR A 23 3.56 3.50 -1.42
C TYR A 23 2.15 3.91 -1.88
N PRO A 24 1.18 4.04 -0.96
CA PRO A 24 1.28 3.63 0.44
C PRO A 24 1.48 2.10 0.57
N LEU A 25 2.17 1.66 1.64
CA LEU A 25 2.49 0.24 1.84
C LEU A 25 1.24 -0.64 1.75
N ARG A 26 1.37 -1.82 1.12
CA ARG A 26 0.23 -2.74 0.87
C ARG A 26 -0.53 -3.09 2.17
N GLY A 27 0.18 -3.38 3.25
CA GLY A 27 -0.42 -3.69 4.56
C GLY A 27 -1.19 -2.50 5.13
N ASP A 28 -0.58 -1.31 5.12
CA ASP A 28 -1.23 -0.11 5.61
C ASP A 28 -2.43 0.30 4.73
N SER A 29 -2.36 0.08 3.42
CA SER A 29 -3.47 0.29 2.48
C SER A 29 -4.64 -0.62 2.84
N LEU A 30 -4.39 -1.91 3.08
CA LEU A 30 -5.44 -2.85 3.51
C LEU A 30 -6.04 -2.43 4.87
N SER A 31 -5.19 -2.02 5.82
CA SER A 31 -5.63 -1.53 7.13
C SER A 31 -6.55 -0.32 7.00
N ALA A 32 -6.14 0.70 6.22
CA ALA A 32 -6.94 1.90 5.98
C ALA A 32 -8.30 1.55 5.37
N TYR A 33 -8.34 0.77 4.28
CA TYR A 33 -9.62 0.38 3.65
C TYR A 33 -10.49 -0.48 4.57
N SER A 34 -9.89 -1.32 5.42
CA SER A 34 -10.65 -2.12 6.39
C SER A 34 -11.35 -1.26 7.44
N LYS A 35 -10.77 -0.12 7.84
CA LYS A 35 -11.44 0.85 8.73
C LYS A 35 -12.68 1.45 8.07
N VAL A 36 -12.59 1.80 6.79
CA VAL A 36 -13.73 2.36 6.05
C VAL A 36 -14.84 1.33 5.90
N VAL A 37 -14.48 0.10 5.54
CA VAL A 37 -15.43 -1.02 5.46
C VAL A 37 -16.08 -1.28 6.82
N ASP A 38 -15.31 -1.29 7.91
CA ASP A 38 -15.81 -1.48 9.27
C ASP A 38 -16.80 -0.38 9.68
N ARG A 39 -16.45 0.89 9.45
CA ARG A 39 -17.35 2.03 9.72
C ARG A 39 -18.63 1.97 8.89
N ARG A 40 -18.54 1.60 7.62
CA ARG A 40 -19.68 1.68 6.70
C ARG A 40 -20.63 0.49 6.81
N PHE A 41 -20.10 -0.71 7.06
CA PHE A 41 -20.85 -1.96 7.00
C PHE A 41 -20.87 -2.76 8.31
N PHE A 42 -20.03 -2.40 9.29
CA PHE A 42 -19.91 -3.11 10.57
C PHE A 42 -19.99 -2.17 11.78
N LEU A 43 -20.75 -1.09 11.65
CA LEU A 43 -21.06 -0.12 12.71
C LEU A 43 -19.83 0.59 13.33
N GLY A 44 -18.63 0.44 12.75
CA GLY A 44 -17.41 1.06 13.25
C GLY A 44 -16.89 0.46 14.58
N LEU A 45 -17.33 -0.74 14.96
CA LEU A 45 -16.98 -1.39 16.22
C LEU A 45 -15.64 -2.15 16.19
N GLY A 46 -14.90 -2.10 15.08
CA GLY A 46 -13.59 -2.76 14.92
C GLY A 46 -13.64 -4.25 14.58
N SER A 47 -14.83 -4.80 14.32
CA SER A 47 -15.04 -6.21 14.00
C SER A 47 -14.42 -6.60 12.65
N ALA A 48 -14.43 -5.68 11.67
CA ALA A 48 -13.82 -5.80 10.36
C ALA A 48 -12.48 -5.02 10.22
N TYR A 49 -12.13 -4.16 11.19
CA TYR A 49 -10.84 -3.46 11.17
C TYR A 49 -9.65 -4.43 11.27
N ILE A 50 -8.67 -4.30 10.38
CA ILE A 50 -7.43 -5.08 10.38
C ILE A 50 -6.29 -4.12 10.75
N SER A 51 -5.56 -4.40 11.83
CA SER A 51 -4.43 -3.54 12.23
C SER A 51 -3.32 -3.56 11.17
N PRO A 52 -2.47 -2.53 11.08
CA PRO A 52 -1.39 -2.46 10.09
C PRO A 52 -0.47 -3.69 10.05
N ASP A 53 -0.10 -4.21 11.22
CA ASP A 53 0.76 -5.38 11.37
C ASP A 53 0.06 -6.69 10.94
N GLU A 54 -1.20 -6.88 11.32
CA GLU A 54 -2.02 -8.01 10.84
C GLU A 54 -2.24 -7.92 9.31
N ALA A 55 -2.47 -6.71 8.80
CA ALA A 55 -2.69 -6.46 7.39
C ALA A 55 -1.43 -6.73 6.55
N ALA A 56 -0.26 -6.31 7.04
CA ALA A 56 1.03 -6.61 6.42
C ALA A 56 1.28 -8.13 6.37
N ALA A 57 1.05 -8.84 7.46
CA ALA A 57 1.18 -10.30 7.50
C ALA A 57 0.20 -11.02 6.56
N LEU A 58 -1.04 -10.53 6.45
CA LEU A 58 -2.02 -11.04 5.49
C LEU A 58 -1.57 -10.84 4.04
N MET A 59 -1.04 -9.66 3.72
CA MET A 59 -0.51 -9.38 2.39
C MET A 59 0.67 -10.27 2.06
N GLY A 60 1.58 -10.49 3.02
CA GLY A 60 2.71 -11.40 2.86
C GLY A 60 2.27 -12.84 2.57
N ARG A 61 1.32 -13.38 3.35
CA ARG A 61 0.73 -14.70 3.09
C ARG A 61 0.02 -14.79 1.74
N ARG A 62 -0.71 -13.74 1.37
CA ARG A 62 -1.54 -13.72 0.17
C ARG A 62 -0.72 -13.67 -1.11
N LEU A 63 0.36 -12.89 -1.10
CA LEU A 63 1.22 -12.67 -2.27
C LEU A 63 2.48 -13.54 -2.27
N GLY A 64 2.80 -14.20 -1.14
CA GLY A 64 4.04 -14.95 -0.98
C GLY A 64 5.27 -14.04 -0.92
N ILE A 65 5.16 -12.90 -0.23
CA ILE A 65 6.21 -11.89 -0.11
C ILE A 65 6.48 -11.56 1.35
N ASP A 66 7.67 -11.05 1.64
CA ASP A 66 7.98 -10.54 2.98
C ASP A 66 7.38 -9.14 3.19
N PRO A 67 6.79 -8.86 4.37
CA PRO A 67 6.42 -7.50 4.74
C PRO A 67 7.57 -6.51 4.62
N SER A 68 7.27 -5.32 4.07
CA SER A 68 8.25 -4.25 3.82
C SER A 68 8.92 -3.77 5.10
N ARG A 69 8.19 -3.72 6.23
CA ARG A 69 8.75 -3.39 7.55
C ARG A 69 9.24 -4.66 8.25
N PRO A 70 10.49 -4.71 8.76
CA PRO A 70 11.00 -5.86 9.49
C PRO A 70 10.13 -6.28 10.69
N ALA A 71 9.57 -5.30 11.41
CA ALA A 71 8.72 -5.55 12.58
C ALA A 71 7.44 -6.35 12.27
N ASP A 72 6.97 -6.32 11.02
CA ASP A 72 5.73 -6.98 10.61
C ASP A 72 5.93 -8.45 10.16
N ARG A 73 7.18 -8.86 9.87
CA ARG A 73 7.49 -10.16 9.25
C ARG A 73 7.12 -11.37 10.09
N HIS A 74 7.12 -11.23 11.42
CA HIS A 74 6.88 -12.35 12.34
C HIS A 74 5.45 -12.41 12.88
N LYS A 75 4.58 -11.51 12.43
CA LYS A 75 3.20 -11.44 12.92
C LYS A 75 2.34 -12.52 12.26
N ARG A 76 1.42 -13.09 13.05
CA ARG A 76 0.42 -14.04 12.56
C ARG A 76 -0.95 -13.38 12.63
N PRO A 77 -1.65 -13.21 11.50
CA PRO A 77 -2.98 -12.62 11.51
C PRO A 77 -3.98 -13.56 12.18
N ARG A 78 -4.96 -12.98 12.88
CA ARG A 78 -6.08 -13.75 13.44
C ARG A 78 -6.95 -14.33 12.32
N ARG A 79 -7.39 -15.58 12.47
CA ARG A 79 -8.27 -16.28 11.49
C ARG A 79 -9.51 -15.47 11.10
N ARG A 80 -10.15 -14.79 12.05
CA ARG A 80 -11.32 -13.93 11.76
C ARG A 80 -10.99 -12.81 10.75
N LYS A 81 -9.79 -12.23 10.84
CA LYS A 81 -9.34 -11.15 9.96
C LYS A 81 -8.93 -11.67 8.59
N GLU A 82 -8.45 -12.92 8.50
CA GLU A 82 -8.26 -13.61 7.21
C GLU A 82 -9.57 -13.73 6.43
N VAL A 83 -10.70 -13.99 7.11
CA VAL A 83 -12.02 -14.04 6.46
C VAL A 83 -12.44 -12.66 5.98
N VAL A 84 -12.31 -11.63 6.83
CA VAL A 84 -12.64 -10.24 6.48
C VAL A 84 -11.81 -9.75 5.27
N ALA A 85 -10.53 -10.08 5.21
CA ALA A 85 -9.66 -9.70 4.10
C ALA A 85 -10.07 -10.31 2.74
N ARG A 86 -10.98 -11.30 2.72
CA ARG A 86 -11.52 -11.91 1.50
C ARG A 86 -12.78 -11.21 0.97
N LEU A 87 -13.34 -10.25 1.71
CA LEU A 87 -14.48 -9.46 1.24
C LEU A 87 -14.14 -8.77 -0.10
N PRO A 88 -15.09 -8.66 -1.05
CA PRO A 88 -14.84 -8.11 -2.39
C PRO A 88 -14.12 -6.76 -2.39
N PHE A 89 -14.42 -5.90 -1.42
CA PHE A 89 -13.86 -4.54 -1.31
C PHE A 89 -12.39 -4.50 -0.82
N LEU A 90 -11.91 -5.58 -0.18
CA LEU A 90 -10.57 -5.70 0.41
C LEU A 90 -9.70 -6.76 -0.29
N ARG A 91 -10.27 -7.42 -1.31
CA ARG A 91 -9.65 -8.54 -1.98
C ARG A 91 -8.65 -8.07 -3.03
N THR A 92 -7.46 -8.63 -2.99
CA THR A 92 -6.46 -8.49 -4.05
C THR A 92 -6.86 -9.31 -5.27
N LEU A 93 -6.68 -8.71 -6.44
CA LEU A 93 -6.92 -9.40 -7.70
C LEU A 93 -5.95 -10.58 -7.84
N ARG A 94 -6.49 -11.77 -8.09
CA ARG A 94 -5.68 -12.90 -8.52
C ARG A 94 -5.38 -12.73 -10.00
N THR A 95 -4.11 -12.72 -10.37
CA THR A 95 -3.62 -12.91 -11.74
C THR A 95 -3.94 -14.35 -12.17
N GLY A 96 -5.18 -14.60 -12.59
CA GLY A 96 -5.61 -15.93 -13.01
C GLY A 96 -6.99 -15.91 -13.62
N ARG A 97 -7.06 -16.30 -14.91
CA ARG A 97 -8.29 -16.50 -15.69
C ARG A 97 -9.33 -17.28 -14.89
N GLY A 98 -10.56 -16.77 -14.88
CA GLY A 98 -11.72 -17.54 -14.43
C GLY A 98 -12.33 -17.04 -13.13
N ARG A 99 -12.99 -15.89 -13.21
CA ARG A 99 -14.33 -15.65 -12.64
C ARG A 99 -14.75 -14.26 -13.07
N SER A 100 -15.96 -14.16 -13.62
CA SER A 100 -16.67 -12.91 -13.81
C SER A 100 -16.68 -12.15 -12.49
N SER A 101 -15.70 -11.26 -12.32
CA SER A 101 -15.61 -10.45 -11.12
C SER A 101 -16.72 -9.41 -11.26
N LEU A 102 -17.64 -9.34 -10.31
CA LEU A 102 -18.60 -8.23 -10.22
C LEU A 102 -17.89 -6.90 -9.83
N GLU A 103 -16.55 -6.92 -9.67
CA GLU A 103 -15.72 -5.75 -9.36
C GLU A 103 -15.89 -4.53 -10.28
N PRO A 104 -16.04 -4.65 -11.63
CA PRO A 104 -16.24 -3.50 -12.49
C PRO A 104 -17.54 -2.74 -12.17
N PHE A 105 -18.53 -3.41 -11.58
CA PHE A 105 -19.81 -2.79 -11.22
C PHE A 105 -19.74 -2.04 -9.89
N PHE A 106 -18.94 -2.50 -8.92
CA PHE A 106 -18.89 -1.88 -7.60
C PHE A 106 -17.80 -0.81 -7.46
N TYR A 107 -16.76 -0.82 -8.29
CA TYR A 107 -15.59 0.04 -8.07
C TYR A 107 -15.78 1.52 -8.47
N PRO A 108 -16.38 1.86 -9.64
CA PRO A 108 -16.59 3.26 -10.01
C PRO A 108 -17.56 3.97 -9.04
N LEU A 109 -18.56 3.25 -8.55
CA LEU A 109 -19.57 3.77 -7.60
C LEU A 109 -19.02 4.00 -6.18
N LEU A 110 -17.85 3.43 -5.86
CA LEU A 110 -17.31 3.46 -4.50
C LEU A 110 -15.99 4.21 -4.39
N SER A 111 -15.25 4.47 -5.48
CA SER A 111 -13.98 5.21 -5.39
C SER A 111 -14.13 6.62 -4.81
N GLU A 112 -15.27 7.28 -5.09
CA GLU A 112 -15.64 8.57 -4.48
C GLU A 112 -16.07 8.42 -3.01
N VAL A 113 -16.74 7.31 -2.66
CA VAL A 113 -17.16 7.00 -1.28
C VAL A 113 -15.98 6.64 -0.37
N PHE A 114 -14.89 6.14 -0.96
CA PHE A 114 -13.62 5.88 -0.27
C PHE A 114 -12.65 7.08 -0.34
N ASP A 115 -13.07 8.23 -0.88
CA ASP A 115 -12.25 9.43 -0.77
C ASP A 115 -12.24 9.90 0.68
N TRP A 116 -11.03 10.13 1.18
CA TRP A 116 -10.77 10.29 2.60
C TRP A 116 -10.31 11.72 2.84
N ASP A 117 -11.25 12.58 3.19
CA ASP A 117 -11.03 14.02 3.34
C ASP A 117 -10.81 14.49 4.78
N THR A 118 -10.86 13.56 5.76
CA THR A 118 -10.48 13.84 7.15
C THR A 118 -9.10 13.27 7.48
N PRO A 119 -8.14 14.08 7.95
CA PRO A 119 -6.84 13.59 8.40
C PRO A 119 -6.94 12.47 9.46
N PRO A 120 -5.98 11.52 9.50
CA PRO A 120 -4.80 11.45 8.67
C PRO A 120 -5.08 10.86 7.26
N PHE A 121 -4.64 11.56 6.22
CA PHE A 121 -4.63 11.09 4.84
C PHE A 121 -3.61 9.98 4.65
N PHE A 122 -3.89 9.12 3.67
CA PHE A 122 -3.06 7.98 3.34
C PHE A 122 -2.59 8.09 1.88
N LYS A 123 -1.83 9.16 1.63
CA LYS A 123 -1.25 9.56 0.34
C LYS A 123 0.25 9.79 0.57
N SER A 124 1.05 9.66 -0.49
CA SER A 124 2.50 9.92 -0.42
C SER A 124 2.94 10.68 -1.66
N TYR A 125 4.04 11.43 -1.57
CA TYR A 125 4.72 12.04 -2.72
C TYR A 125 6.22 11.77 -2.66
N LEU A 126 6.87 11.86 -3.82
CA LEU A 126 8.32 11.68 -3.95
C LEU A 126 9.01 13.02 -4.15
N ARG A 127 10.08 13.25 -3.40
CA ARG A 127 11.07 14.29 -3.69
C ARG A 127 12.28 13.62 -4.32
N LEU A 128 12.65 14.09 -5.49
CA LEU A 128 13.83 13.65 -6.22
C LEU A 128 14.90 14.73 -6.15
N GLU A 129 16.09 14.38 -5.70
CA GLU A 129 17.25 15.26 -5.72
C GLU A 129 18.34 14.59 -6.55
N ALA A 130 18.77 15.26 -7.62
CA ALA A 130 19.77 14.73 -8.54
C ALA A 130 20.99 15.63 -8.57
N THR A 131 22.17 15.01 -8.50
CA THR A 131 23.47 15.61 -8.82
C THR A 131 24.10 14.80 -9.96
N GLU A 132 25.29 15.20 -10.42
CA GLU A 132 26.01 14.46 -11.48
C GLU A 132 26.32 13.00 -11.10
N SER A 133 26.51 12.70 -9.82
CA SER A 133 26.99 11.39 -9.34
C SER A 133 25.99 10.65 -8.45
N LYS A 134 24.82 11.24 -8.16
CA LYS A 134 23.89 10.71 -7.17
C LYS A 134 22.44 11.12 -7.45
N LEU A 135 21.52 10.16 -7.34
CA LEU A 135 20.08 10.39 -7.26
C LEU A 135 19.60 9.98 -5.87
N THR A 136 18.93 10.90 -5.20
CA THR A 136 18.26 10.66 -3.92
C THR A 136 16.76 10.69 -4.13
N ILE A 137 16.08 9.64 -3.70
CA ILE A 137 14.63 9.53 -3.74
C ILE A 137 14.13 9.49 -2.30
N THR A 138 13.36 10.49 -1.89
CA THR A 138 12.74 10.53 -0.56
C THR A 138 11.22 10.44 -0.71
N CYS A 139 10.60 9.47 -0.05
CA CYS A 139 9.15 9.32 0.02
C CYS A 139 8.62 10.01 1.27
N TYR A 140 7.69 10.95 1.08
CA TYR A 140 7.04 11.69 2.16
C TYR A 140 5.58 11.28 2.28
N GLY A 141 5.11 11.10 3.51
CA GLY A 141 3.71 10.88 3.82
C GLY A 141 2.93 12.19 3.79
N VAL A 142 1.79 12.19 3.11
CA VAL A 142 0.79 13.27 3.16
C VAL A 142 -0.29 12.84 4.11
N THR A 143 -0.22 13.34 5.34
CA THR A 143 -1.17 13.03 6.41
C THR A 143 -2.29 14.05 6.52
N GLY A 144 -2.15 15.26 5.98
CA GLY A 144 -3.14 16.33 6.17
C GLY A 144 -3.25 16.85 7.61
N CYS A 145 -2.42 16.39 8.55
CA CYS A 145 -2.37 16.95 9.90
C CYS A 145 -1.56 18.25 9.90
N ALA A 146 -2.00 19.23 10.68
CA ALA A 146 -1.41 20.58 10.72
C ALA A 146 0.10 20.56 11.10
N GLU A 147 0.48 19.68 12.03
CA GLU A 147 1.87 19.51 12.46
C GLU A 147 2.81 19.05 11.33
N HIS A 148 2.27 18.45 10.28
CA HIS A 148 3.03 17.92 9.14
C HIS A 148 3.06 18.86 7.93
N GLU A 149 2.39 20.02 7.97
CA GLU A 149 2.38 20.98 6.85
C GLU A 149 3.78 21.51 6.51
N LYS A 150 4.59 21.78 7.54
CA LYS A 150 5.97 22.30 7.36
C LYS A 150 7.04 21.22 7.43
N ASN A 151 6.73 20.10 8.08
CA ASN A 151 7.66 19.00 8.29
C ASN A 151 6.95 17.66 8.06
N PRO A 152 6.71 17.29 6.79
CA PRO A 152 6.02 16.05 6.47
C PRO A 152 6.88 14.84 6.88
N PRO A 153 6.26 13.76 7.38
CA PRO A 153 6.98 12.57 7.80
C PRO A 153 7.67 11.90 6.59
N VAL A 154 8.93 11.51 6.78
CA VAL A 154 9.66 10.69 5.79
C VAL A 154 9.29 9.23 5.99
N GLU A 155 8.71 8.62 4.96
CA GLU A 155 8.36 7.20 4.95
C GLU A 155 9.54 6.33 4.51
N ASP A 156 10.35 6.84 3.58
CA ASP A 156 11.51 6.13 3.04
C ASP A 156 12.51 7.07 2.40
N ARG A 157 13.76 6.62 2.30
CA ARG A 157 14.82 7.33 1.59
C ARG A 157 15.79 6.33 0.99
N VAL A 158 15.99 6.44 -0.32
CA VAL A 158 16.92 5.61 -1.09
C VAL A 158 17.90 6.51 -1.83
N GLU A 159 19.15 6.09 -1.83
CA GLU A 159 20.24 6.77 -2.54
C GLU A 159 20.80 5.84 -3.60
N ILE A 160 20.92 6.35 -4.83
CA ILE A 160 21.38 5.63 -6.00
C ILE A 160 22.60 6.38 -6.53
N HIS A 161 23.74 5.71 -6.58
CA HIS A 161 24.94 6.26 -7.21
C HIS A 161 24.80 6.19 -8.73
N LEU A 162 25.13 7.29 -9.40
CA LEU A 162 25.06 7.41 -10.84
C LEU A 162 26.47 7.29 -11.42
N ASP A 163 26.73 6.20 -12.13
CA ASP A 163 27.96 6.08 -12.89
C ASP A 163 27.91 7.00 -14.11
N ARG A 164 28.94 7.83 -14.27
CA ARG A 164 29.09 8.66 -15.46
C ARG A 164 29.42 7.73 -16.63
N LYS A 165 28.42 7.29 -17.38
CA LYS A 165 28.69 6.72 -18.71
C LYS A 165 29.29 7.85 -19.54
N SER A 166 30.59 7.73 -19.87
CA SER A 166 31.21 8.58 -20.89
C SER A 166 30.30 8.59 -22.12
N PRO A 167 30.05 9.76 -22.73
CA PRO A 167 29.36 9.79 -24.01
C PRO A 167 30.12 8.85 -24.95
N ARG A 168 29.43 7.85 -25.51
CA ARG A 168 30.01 7.04 -26.59
C ARG A 168 30.35 8.04 -27.70
N ALA A 169 31.65 8.20 -27.94
CA ALA A 169 32.19 8.96 -29.06
C ALA A 169 31.74 8.35 -30.39
#